data_AF-A0A3B9YRD6-F1
#
_entry.id   AF-A0A3B9YRD6-F1
#
_cell.length_a   1.000
_cell.length_b   1.000
_cell.length_c   1.000
_cell.angle_alpha   90.00
_cell.angle_beta   90.00
_cell.angle_gamma   90.00
#
_symmetry.space_group_name_H-M   'P 1'
#
loop_
_entity.id
_entity.type
_entity.pdbx_description
1 polymer ?
#
loop_
_entity_poly.entity_id
_entity_poly.type
_entity_poly.pdbx_seq_one_letter_code
_entity_poly.pdbx_strand_id
1 'polypeptide(L)'
;MGGDLAGADLALDVLRETGETDETFFATATALTQGIKPKNEPNFASALHVVMWARAGYATSPSWGHNAQLAAIVFARKEGAAPAARFEAFGVAARLGQISANDWLTAALREPFKADQKDDPEEAAQKLSVAAGDAVHLQAIRARTLPAAKASAIVALLNRGQARNEFPFTAKTLAADAQALAPLPETAWAAPALARILIYNKNVDRAEQWLKALSAGSPSDQPVINQIQLYGWLRDPTPARAQRVQGALDWLADTAAKPGPNRALANRRLTHEGPVLAALEVTLPPAASWARDADSPGIALDTDHGAIQQAMEMAAGRGASGEVILNAAILLQGQGAAAARSQVTATVIRALRAVNLKHEAKALALEALLGAADRPGG
;
A
#
# COMPACT_ATOMS: atom_id res chain seq x y z
N MET A 1 -25.42 -9.35 31.43
CA MET A 1 -25.25 -7.88 31.47
C MET A 1 -26.63 -7.27 31.35
N GLY A 2 -27.15 -6.62 32.40
CA GLY A 2 -28.46 -5.95 32.37
C GLY A 2 -28.27 -4.47 32.07
N GLY A 3 -28.66 -4.03 30.89
CA GLY A 3 -28.76 -2.62 30.51
C GLY A 3 -30.23 -2.18 30.42
N ASP A 4 -30.48 -0.88 30.37
CA ASP A 4 -31.83 -0.32 30.18
C ASP A 4 -32.31 -0.53 28.74
N LEU A 5 -32.93 -1.68 28.49
CA LEU A 5 -33.44 -2.07 27.18
C LEU A 5 -34.64 -1.21 26.75
N ALA A 6 -35.47 -0.78 27.71
CA ALA A 6 -36.65 0.03 27.42
C ALA A 6 -36.26 1.45 26.99
N GLY A 7 -35.26 2.05 27.65
CA GLY A 7 -34.68 3.32 27.23
C GLY A 7 -33.98 3.24 25.88
N ALA A 8 -33.31 2.12 25.58
CA ALA A 8 -32.67 1.89 24.29
C ALA A 8 -33.68 1.78 23.14
N ASP A 9 -34.76 1.03 23.32
CA ASP A 9 -35.81 0.89 22.30
C ASP A 9 -36.53 2.23 22.04
N LEU A 10 -36.83 3.01 23.10
CA LEU A 10 -37.38 4.36 22.95
C LEU A 10 -36.45 5.29 22.18
N ALA A 11 -35.13 5.22 22.42
CA ALA A 11 -34.15 6.02 21.70
C ALA A 11 -34.07 5.63 20.20
N LEU A 12 -34.22 4.34 19.87
CA LEU A 12 -34.27 3.87 18.47
C LEU A 12 -35.52 4.37 17.76
N ASP A 13 -36.67 4.40 18.43
CA ASP A 13 -37.91 4.91 17.86
C ASP A 13 -37.82 6.42 17.61
N VAL A 14 -37.27 7.20 18.56
CA VAL A 14 -37.02 8.63 18.36
C VAL A 14 -36.07 8.87 17.17
N LEU A 15 -34.99 8.09 17.04
CA LEU A 15 -34.06 8.20 15.90
C LEU A 15 -34.76 7.98 14.55
N ARG A 16 -35.67 6.99 14.44
CA ARG A 16 -36.48 6.79 13.23
C ARG A 16 -37.38 7.99 12.95
N GLU A 17 -38.02 8.54 13.97
CA GLU A 17 -38.90 9.70 13.83
C GLU A 17 -38.15 10.97 13.40
N THR A 18 -36.86 11.09 13.75
CA THR A 18 -35.99 12.19 13.30
C THR A 18 -35.48 12.06 11.86
N GLY A 19 -35.80 10.96 11.16
CA GLY A 19 -35.48 10.77 9.75
C GLY A 19 -34.15 10.05 9.47
N GLU A 20 -33.54 9.40 10.47
CA GLU A 20 -32.39 8.51 10.23
C GLU A 20 -32.84 7.25 9.47
N THR A 21 -32.09 6.87 8.43
CA THR A 21 -32.50 5.79 7.50
C THR A 21 -31.49 4.66 7.39
N ASP A 22 -30.48 4.60 8.27
CA ASP A 22 -29.54 3.49 8.30
C ASP A 22 -30.20 2.17 8.76
N GLU A 23 -30.73 1.42 7.79
CA GLU A 23 -31.39 0.13 8.01
C GLU A 23 -30.48 -0.89 8.72
N THR A 24 -29.17 -0.86 8.42
CA THR A 24 -28.18 -1.76 9.04
C THR A 24 -27.99 -1.40 10.51
N PHE A 25 -27.96 -0.12 10.86
CA PHE A 25 -27.93 0.32 12.25
C PHE A 25 -29.17 -0.17 13.02
N PHE A 26 -30.38 0.03 12.50
CA PHE A 26 -31.59 -0.41 13.18
C PHE A 26 -31.68 -1.94 13.29
N ALA A 27 -31.28 -2.67 12.26
CA ALA A 27 -31.26 -4.14 12.28
C ALA A 27 -30.28 -4.67 13.34
N THR A 28 -29.08 -4.08 13.44
CA THR A 28 -28.07 -4.48 14.44
C THR A 28 -28.41 -4.03 15.85
N ALA A 29 -29.10 -2.89 16.01
CA ALA A 29 -29.59 -2.41 17.30
C ALA A 29 -30.71 -3.29 17.85
N THR A 30 -31.67 -3.67 17.00
CA THR A 30 -32.76 -4.59 17.36
C THR A 30 -32.21 -5.97 17.76
N ALA A 31 -31.20 -6.45 17.00
CA ALA A 31 -30.44 -7.64 17.35
C ALA A 31 -29.81 -7.58 18.75
N LEU A 32 -29.30 -6.41 19.14
CA LEU A 32 -28.69 -6.19 20.45
C LEU A 32 -29.71 -6.09 21.59
N THR A 33 -30.80 -5.36 21.39
CA THR A 33 -31.77 -5.05 22.46
C THR A 33 -32.79 -6.17 22.64
N GLN A 34 -33.23 -6.77 21.54
CA GLN A 34 -34.32 -7.74 21.51
C GLN A 34 -33.85 -9.17 21.21
N GLY A 35 -32.59 -9.37 20.84
CA GLY A 35 -32.04 -10.70 20.49
C GLY A 35 -32.64 -11.28 19.20
N ILE A 36 -33.31 -10.45 18.39
CA ILE A 36 -33.94 -10.87 17.14
C ILE A 36 -32.89 -10.83 16.03
N LYS A 37 -32.54 -12.01 15.50
CA LYS A 37 -31.63 -12.10 14.36
C LYS A 37 -32.41 -11.70 13.09
N PRO A 38 -31.95 -10.70 12.30
CA PRO A 38 -32.58 -10.41 11.03
C PRO A 38 -32.44 -11.61 10.07
N LYS A 39 -33.45 -11.77 9.21
CA LYS A 39 -33.55 -12.89 8.25
C LYS A 39 -32.38 -12.92 7.29
N ASN A 40 -31.94 -11.75 6.85
CA ASN A 40 -30.78 -11.58 5.99
C ASN A 40 -29.66 -10.93 6.80
N GLU A 41 -28.44 -11.29 6.45
CA GLU A 41 -27.25 -10.63 6.96
C GLU A 41 -27.23 -9.17 6.48
N PRO A 42 -27.12 -8.17 7.38
CA PRO A 42 -27.08 -6.77 6.98
C PRO A 42 -25.84 -6.46 6.14
N ASN A 43 -25.96 -5.48 5.23
CA ASN A 43 -24.79 -4.94 4.56
C ASN A 43 -24.03 -4.02 5.53
N PHE A 44 -22.91 -4.52 6.06
CA PHE A 44 -22.09 -3.79 7.03
C PHE A 44 -21.26 -2.71 6.33
N ALA A 45 -21.72 -1.46 6.40
CA ALA A 45 -21.00 -0.30 5.86
C ALA A 45 -20.02 0.34 6.88
N SER A 46 -20.16 0.03 8.17
CA SER A 46 -19.37 0.66 9.24
C SER A 46 -18.85 -0.32 10.31
N ALA A 47 -17.82 0.09 11.06
CA ALA A 47 -17.36 -0.64 12.25
C ALA A 47 -18.45 -0.79 13.31
N LEU A 48 -19.27 0.25 13.47
CA LEU A 48 -20.28 0.30 14.51
C LEU A 48 -21.28 -0.85 14.32
N HIS A 49 -21.77 -1.02 13.10
CA HIS A 49 -22.69 -2.11 12.74
C HIS A 49 -22.10 -3.47 13.07
N VAL A 50 -20.82 -3.66 12.78
CA VAL A 50 -20.10 -4.91 13.06
C VAL A 50 -19.93 -5.16 14.55
N VAL A 51 -19.53 -4.15 15.32
CA VAL A 51 -19.42 -4.24 16.79
C VAL A 51 -20.78 -4.64 17.38
N MET A 52 -21.84 -4.00 16.90
CA MET A 52 -23.20 -4.24 17.37
C MET A 52 -23.66 -5.67 17.08
N TRP A 53 -23.49 -6.13 15.84
CA TRP A 53 -23.80 -7.51 15.46
C TRP A 53 -23.03 -8.53 16.29
N ALA A 54 -21.72 -8.29 16.45
CA ALA A 54 -20.85 -9.18 17.18
C ALA A 54 -21.21 -9.21 18.67
N ARG A 55 -21.61 -8.08 19.26
CA ARG A 55 -22.04 -7.98 20.66
C ARG A 55 -23.43 -8.58 20.89
N ALA A 56 -24.27 -8.66 19.86
CA ALA A 56 -25.51 -9.43 19.88
C ALA A 56 -25.28 -10.97 19.86
N GLY A 57 -24.03 -11.43 19.80
CA GLY A 57 -23.68 -12.85 19.91
C GLY A 57 -23.77 -13.63 18.59
N TYR A 58 -23.98 -12.95 17.47
CA TYR A 58 -24.08 -13.61 16.16
C TYR A 58 -22.71 -13.90 15.54
N ALA A 59 -22.66 -15.00 14.78
CA ALA A 59 -21.50 -15.41 14.01
C ALA A 59 -21.13 -14.37 12.95
N THR A 60 -19.84 -14.32 12.62
CA THR A 60 -19.27 -13.27 11.78
C THR A 60 -18.60 -13.86 10.56
N SER A 61 -18.85 -13.30 9.39
CA SER A 61 -18.33 -13.82 8.13
C SER A 61 -16.89 -13.34 7.85
N PRO A 62 -16.01 -14.20 7.30
CA PRO A 62 -14.69 -13.79 6.80
C PRO A 62 -14.75 -12.69 5.73
N SER A 63 -15.85 -12.62 4.96
CA SER A 63 -16.01 -11.61 3.89
C SER A 63 -16.13 -10.17 4.41
N TRP A 64 -16.49 -9.96 5.69
CA TRP A 64 -16.63 -8.62 6.27
C TRP A 64 -15.30 -7.92 6.51
N GLY A 65 -14.20 -8.67 6.63
CA GLY A 65 -12.86 -8.09 6.72
C GLY A 65 -12.56 -7.17 5.54
N HIS A 66 -13.14 -7.45 4.36
CA HIS A 66 -12.93 -6.68 3.13
C HIS A 66 -13.84 -5.44 3.01
N ASN A 67 -15.07 -5.50 3.55
CA ASN A 67 -16.11 -4.49 3.26
C ASN A 67 -16.14 -3.28 4.22
N ALA A 68 -15.45 -3.34 5.36
CA ALA A 68 -15.31 -2.16 6.23
C ALA A 68 -13.93 -2.15 6.88
N GLN A 69 -13.09 -1.20 6.45
CA GLN A 69 -11.75 -0.93 7.00
C GLN A 69 -11.76 -0.84 8.54
N LEU A 70 -12.83 -0.30 9.12
CA LEU A 70 -12.99 -0.19 10.57
C LEU A 70 -13.49 -1.50 11.23
N ALA A 71 -14.27 -2.32 10.53
CA ALA A 71 -14.73 -3.62 11.03
C ALA A 71 -13.59 -4.62 11.19
N ALA A 72 -12.62 -4.61 10.27
CA ALA A 72 -11.42 -5.43 10.36
C ALA A 72 -10.63 -5.20 11.65
N ILE A 73 -10.54 -3.95 12.12
CA ILE A 73 -9.85 -3.58 13.37
C ILE A 73 -10.55 -4.19 14.58
N VAL A 74 -11.88 -4.13 14.60
CA VAL A 74 -12.72 -4.70 15.67
C VAL A 74 -12.61 -6.23 15.65
N PHE A 75 -12.65 -6.84 14.47
CA PHE A 75 -12.57 -8.29 14.30
C PHE A 75 -11.24 -8.89 14.71
N ALA A 76 -10.13 -8.25 14.33
CA ALA A 76 -8.79 -8.69 14.69
C ALA A 76 -8.64 -8.86 16.22
N ARG A 77 -9.30 -7.97 16.98
CA ARG A 77 -9.17 -7.87 18.45
C ARG A 77 -10.25 -8.62 19.22
N LYS A 78 -11.31 -9.11 18.59
CA LYS A 78 -12.44 -9.75 19.28
C LYS A 78 -12.15 -11.22 19.63
N GLU A 79 -12.22 -11.56 20.91
CA GLU A 79 -12.32 -12.94 21.39
C GLU A 79 -13.73 -13.49 21.07
N GLY A 80 -13.80 -14.58 20.28
CA GLY A 80 -15.05 -15.25 19.90
C GLY A 80 -15.41 -15.23 18.41
N ALA A 81 -14.69 -14.48 17.56
CA ALA A 81 -14.82 -14.64 16.11
C ALA A 81 -14.09 -15.91 15.61
N ALA A 82 -14.58 -16.52 14.54
CA ALA A 82 -13.97 -17.74 13.96
C ALA A 82 -12.49 -17.47 13.58
N PRO A 83 -11.55 -18.41 13.84
CA PRO A 83 -10.12 -18.17 13.63
C PRO A 83 -9.76 -17.65 12.23
N ALA A 84 -10.34 -18.23 11.18
CA ALA A 84 -10.09 -17.80 9.80
C ALA A 84 -10.58 -16.36 9.52
N ALA A 85 -11.75 -15.98 10.05
CA ALA A 85 -12.26 -14.61 9.92
C ALA A 85 -11.39 -13.60 10.68
N ARG A 86 -10.88 -13.98 11.86
CA ARG A 86 -9.94 -13.16 12.64
C ARG A 86 -8.63 -12.96 11.89
N PHE A 87 -8.09 -14.01 11.28
CA PHE A 87 -6.85 -13.93 10.52
C PHE A 87 -6.99 -13.03 9.28
N GLU A 88 -8.12 -13.12 8.57
CA GLU A 88 -8.40 -12.22 7.45
C GLU A 88 -8.49 -10.75 7.89
N ALA A 89 -9.24 -10.49 8.97
CA ALA A 89 -9.35 -9.16 9.55
C ALA A 89 -8.00 -8.62 10.04
N PHE A 90 -7.13 -9.48 10.58
CA PHE A 90 -5.76 -9.14 10.97
C PHE A 90 -4.93 -8.69 9.76
N GLY A 91 -5.07 -9.37 8.62
CA GLY A 91 -4.43 -8.97 7.36
C GLY A 91 -4.88 -7.61 6.86
N VAL A 92 -6.18 -7.34 6.86
CA VAL A 92 -6.73 -6.04 6.45
C VAL A 92 -6.26 -4.93 7.40
N ALA A 93 -6.33 -5.13 8.71
CA ALA A 93 -5.87 -4.15 9.68
C ALA A 93 -4.36 -3.86 9.53
N ALA A 94 -3.55 -4.85 9.18
CA ALA A 94 -2.12 -4.66 8.94
C ALA A 94 -1.83 -3.88 7.64
N ARG A 95 -2.59 -4.12 6.56
CA ARG A 95 -2.50 -3.33 5.31
C ARG A 95 -2.88 -1.86 5.51
N LEU A 96 -3.85 -1.60 6.39
CA LEU A 96 -4.26 -0.24 6.78
C LEU A 96 -3.31 0.41 7.81
N GLY A 97 -2.21 -0.26 8.19
CA GLY A 97 -1.23 0.25 9.15
C GLY A 97 -1.71 0.30 10.60
N GLN A 98 -2.87 -0.29 10.91
CA GLN A 98 -3.45 -0.33 12.26
C GLN A 98 -2.79 -1.41 13.15
N ILE A 99 -2.13 -2.36 12.50
CA ILE A 99 -1.33 -3.43 13.10
C ILE A 99 0.01 -3.44 12.37
N SER A 100 1.09 -3.75 13.07
CA SER A 100 2.38 -3.80 12.40
C SER A 100 2.45 -4.98 11.43
N ALA A 101 3.13 -4.79 10.31
CA ALA A 101 3.37 -5.86 9.35
C ALA A 101 4.13 -7.05 9.98
N ASN A 102 4.93 -6.82 11.02
CA ASN A 102 5.66 -7.86 11.75
C ASN A 102 4.74 -8.71 12.64
N ASP A 103 3.74 -8.10 13.27
CA ASP A 103 2.74 -8.84 14.06
C ASP A 103 1.92 -9.73 13.13
N TRP A 104 1.48 -9.18 11.99
CA TRP A 104 0.83 -9.96 10.94
C TRP A 104 1.70 -11.09 10.41
N LEU A 105 2.96 -10.81 10.09
CA LEU A 105 3.91 -11.82 9.63
C LEU A 105 4.07 -12.95 10.65
N THR A 106 4.15 -12.63 11.95
CA THR A 106 4.25 -13.62 13.02
C THR A 106 3.02 -14.54 13.07
N ALA A 107 1.82 -13.99 12.89
CA ALA A 107 0.60 -14.79 12.78
C ALA A 107 0.59 -15.63 11.49
N ALA A 108 0.94 -15.03 10.35
CA ALA A 108 0.96 -15.68 9.04
C ALA A 108 1.88 -16.90 8.99
N LEU A 109 2.99 -16.88 9.72
CA LEU A 109 3.93 -18.01 9.81
C LEU A 109 3.45 -19.15 10.69
N ARG A 110 2.44 -18.91 11.54
CA ARG A 110 1.84 -19.93 12.42
C ARG A 110 0.58 -20.54 11.82
N GLU A 111 0.02 -19.93 10.78
CA GLU A 111 -1.19 -20.43 10.12
C GLU A 111 -0.93 -21.82 9.52
N PRO A 112 -1.81 -22.81 9.78
CA PRO A 112 -1.59 -24.17 9.30
C PRO A 112 -1.89 -24.28 7.80
N PHE A 113 -0.84 -24.53 7.01
CA PHE A 113 -0.96 -24.95 5.60
C PHE A 113 -0.31 -26.31 5.39
N LYS A 114 -0.92 -27.11 4.51
CA LYS A 114 -0.39 -28.40 4.08
C LYS A 114 0.86 -28.23 3.21
N ALA A 115 1.62 -29.30 3.03
CA ALA A 115 2.86 -29.27 2.24
C ALA A 115 2.59 -28.99 0.75
N ASP A 116 1.59 -29.65 0.16
CA ASP A 116 1.12 -29.42 -1.22
C ASP A 116 0.77 -27.95 -1.48
N GLN A 117 0.12 -27.29 -0.52
CA GLN A 117 -0.21 -25.86 -0.61
C GLN A 117 1.03 -24.95 -0.60
N LYS A 118 2.14 -25.38 0.00
CA LYS A 118 3.40 -24.62 0.03
C LYS A 118 4.24 -24.87 -1.20
N ASP A 119 4.09 -26.04 -1.82
CA ASP A 119 4.74 -26.42 -3.06
C ASP A 119 4.14 -25.64 -4.25
N ASP A 120 2.81 -25.51 -4.29
CA ASP A 120 2.09 -24.63 -5.23
C ASP A 120 1.24 -23.56 -4.51
N PRO A 121 1.87 -22.46 -4.06
CA PRO A 121 1.18 -21.39 -3.35
C PRO A 121 0.23 -20.59 -4.25
N GLU A 122 0.41 -20.62 -5.58
CA GLU A 122 -0.46 -19.88 -6.50
C GLU A 122 -1.80 -20.59 -6.66
N GLU A 123 -1.80 -21.92 -6.88
CA GLU A 123 -3.03 -22.71 -6.91
C GLU A 123 -3.75 -22.65 -5.56
N ALA A 124 -3.00 -22.74 -4.45
CA ALA A 124 -3.58 -22.62 -3.12
C ALA A 124 -4.25 -21.26 -2.91
N ALA A 125 -3.59 -20.16 -3.31
CA ALA A 125 -4.10 -18.80 -3.11
C ALA A 125 -5.39 -18.50 -3.88
N GLN A 126 -5.73 -19.24 -4.93
CA GLN A 126 -7.01 -19.09 -5.65
C GLN A 126 -8.21 -19.59 -4.84
N LYS A 127 -7.99 -20.54 -3.91
CA LYS A 127 -9.03 -21.15 -3.07
C LYS A 127 -9.06 -20.57 -1.66
N LEU A 128 -8.13 -19.67 -1.34
CA LEU A 128 -7.96 -19.08 -0.03
C LEU A 128 -8.42 -17.62 -0.01
N SER A 129 -8.65 -17.09 1.20
CA SER A 129 -8.82 -15.66 1.40
C SER A 129 -7.53 -14.90 1.08
N VAL A 130 -7.61 -13.58 0.95
CA VAL A 130 -6.45 -12.76 0.55
C VAL A 130 -5.33 -12.88 1.58
N ALA A 131 -5.61 -12.77 2.89
CA ALA A 131 -4.58 -12.91 3.92
C ALA A 131 -3.99 -14.32 3.98
N ALA A 132 -4.82 -15.36 3.83
CA ALA A 132 -4.34 -16.75 3.81
C ALA A 132 -3.49 -17.05 2.56
N GLY A 133 -3.86 -16.52 1.40
CA GLY A 133 -3.09 -16.59 0.17
C GLY A 133 -1.70 -15.93 0.31
N ASP A 134 -1.63 -14.76 0.95
CA ASP A 134 -0.34 -14.09 1.19
C ASP A 134 0.50 -14.85 2.24
N ALA A 135 -0.14 -15.44 3.25
CA ALA A 135 0.53 -16.23 4.28
C ALA A 135 1.16 -17.52 3.72
N VAL A 136 0.45 -18.25 2.85
CA VAL A 136 1.01 -19.46 2.23
C VAL A 136 2.21 -19.12 1.33
N HIS A 137 2.17 -17.99 0.61
CA HIS A 137 3.31 -17.50 -0.16
C HIS A 137 4.52 -17.20 0.72
N LEU A 138 4.33 -16.55 1.87
CA LEU A 138 5.42 -16.24 2.80
C LEU A 138 6.05 -17.51 3.40
N GLN A 139 5.22 -18.49 3.77
CA GLN A 139 5.72 -19.78 4.23
C GLN A 139 6.49 -20.51 3.12
N ALA A 140 5.98 -20.48 1.88
CA ALA A 140 6.67 -21.06 0.72
C ALA A 140 8.03 -20.39 0.43
N ILE A 141 8.13 -19.06 0.52
CA ILE A 141 9.40 -18.32 0.39
C ILE A 141 10.45 -18.83 1.38
N ARG A 142 10.03 -19.11 2.61
CA ARG A 142 10.93 -19.52 3.70
C ARG A 142 11.27 -21.00 3.69
N ALA A 143 10.45 -21.82 3.05
CA ALA A 143 10.76 -23.22 2.80
C ALA A 143 11.81 -23.40 1.68
N ARG A 144 11.95 -22.41 0.77
CA ARG A 144 12.90 -22.49 -0.35
C ARG A 144 14.35 -22.32 0.12
N THR A 145 15.18 -23.25 -0.30
CA THR A 145 16.63 -23.28 -0.02
C THR A 145 17.47 -22.69 -1.15
N LEU A 146 17.04 -22.83 -2.40
CA LEU A 146 17.76 -22.33 -3.58
C LEU A 146 17.59 -20.80 -3.71
N PRO A 147 18.68 -20.00 -3.81
CA PRO A 147 18.62 -18.54 -3.90
C PRO A 147 17.75 -18.02 -5.05
N ALA A 148 17.87 -18.59 -6.26
CA ALA A 148 17.07 -18.19 -7.41
C ALA A 148 15.57 -18.49 -7.23
N ALA A 149 15.23 -19.64 -6.65
CA ALA A 149 13.84 -19.99 -6.36
C ALA A 149 13.25 -19.08 -5.27
N LYS A 150 14.05 -18.73 -4.25
CA LYS A 150 13.65 -17.78 -3.21
C LYS A 150 13.44 -16.38 -3.78
N ALA A 151 14.38 -15.88 -4.60
CA ALA A 151 14.25 -14.62 -5.31
C ALA A 151 12.95 -14.57 -6.15
N SER A 152 12.65 -15.65 -6.85
CA SER A 152 11.45 -15.76 -7.67
C SER A 152 10.15 -15.63 -6.89
N ALA A 153 10.00 -16.31 -5.75
CA ALA A 153 8.78 -16.10 -4.95
C ALA A 153 8.73 -14.72 -4.27
N ILE A 154 9.87 -14.14 -3.89
CA ILE A 154 9.88 -12.76 -3.35
C ILE A 154 9.34 -11.79 -4.41
N VAL A 155 9.81 -11.90 -5.65
CA VAL A 155 9.34 -11.07 -6.77
C VAL A 155 7.86 -11.33 -7.06
N ALA A 156 7.43 -12.59 -7.10
CA ALA A 156 6.04 -12.94 -7.36
C ALA A 156 5.09 -12.37 -6.29
N LEU A 157 5.44 -12.51 -5.00
CA LEU A 157 4.63 -11.96 -3.91
C LEU A 157 4.62 -10.42 -3.94
N LEU A 158 5.75 -9.79 -4.26
CA LEU A 158 5.81 -8.33 -4.40
C LEU A 158 4.90 -7.84 -5.53
N ASN A 159 4.93 -8.49 -6.69
CA ASN A 159 4.07 -8.16 -7.83
C ASN A 159 2.59 -8.34 -7.51
N ARG A 160 2.25 -9.42 -6.78
CA ARG A 160 0.89 -9.69 -6.29
C ARG A 160 0.41 -8.59 -5.33
N GLY A 161 1.26 -8.16 -4.41
CA GLY A 161 0.99 -7.02 -3.53
C GLY A 161 0.83 -5.71 -4.31
N GLN A 162 1.70 -5.46 -5.28
CA GLN A 162 1.64 -4.26 -6.12
C GLN A 162 0.37 -4.19 -6.98
N ALA A 163 -0.08 -5.33 -7.54
CA ALA A 163 -1.34 -5.41 -8.27
C ALA A 163 -2.56 -5.02 -7.42
N ARG A 164 -2.45 -5.16 -6.09
CA ARG A 164 -3.47 -4.74 -5.11
C ARG A 164 -3.17 -3.39 -4.46
N ASN A 165 -2.16 -2.65 -4.92
CA ASN A 165 -1.66 -1.43 -4.29
C ASN A 165 -1.16 -1.61 -2.84
N GLU A 166 -0.74 -2.82 -2.47
CA GLU A 166 -0.28 -3.19 -1.12
C GLU A 166 1.25 -3.18 -0.99
N PHE A 167 1.99 -2.54 -1.92
CA PHE A 167 3.46 -2.52 -1.91
C PHE A 167 4.07 -2.19 -0.54
N PRO A 168 3.64 -1.12 0.17
CA PRO A 168 4.16 -0.79 1.50
C PRO A 168 4.09 -1.93 2.50
N PHE A 169 2.96 -2.65 2.51
CA PHE A 169 2.71 -3.76 3.40
C PHE A 169 3.59 -4.96 3.01
N THR A 170 3.54 -5.36 1.74
CA THR A 170 4.31 -6.49 1.21
C THR A 170 5.82 -6.29 1.35
N ALA A 171 6.31 -5.07 1.14
CA ALA A 171 7.72 -4.74 1.32
C ALA A 171 8.16 -4.88 2.78
N LYS A 172 7.33 -4.50 3.77
CA LYS A 172 7.66 -4.71 5.19
C LYS A 172 7.70 -6.19 5.55
N THR A 173 6.75 -6.98 5.06
CA THR A 173 6.69 -8.42 5.37
C THR A 173 7.86 -9.19 4.76
N LEU A 174 8.38 -8.74 3.61
CA LEU A 174 9.52 -9.33 2.91
C LEU A 174 10.88 -8.78 3.34
N ALA A 175 10.95 -7.83 4.28
CA ALA A 175 12.17 -7.09 4.61
C ALA A 175 13.33 -8.00 4.99
N ALA A 176 13.11 -8.94 5.92
CA ALA A 176 14.13 -9.88 6.38
C ALA A 176 14.55 -10.85 5.29
N ASP A 177 13.60 -11.33 4.48
CA ASP A 177 13.87 -12.26 3.38
C ASP A 177 14.70 -11.62 2.25
N ALA A 178 14.40 -10.36 1.90
CA ALA A 178 15.18 -9.58 0.94
C ALA A 178 16.58 -9.23 1.47
N GLN A 179 16.72 -8.97 2.78
CA GLN A 179 18.01 -8.70 3.41
C GLN A 179 18.93 -9.93 3.41
N ALA A 180 18.37 -11.10 3.73
CA ALA A 180 19.11 -12.35 3.81
C ALA A 180 19.57 -12.90 2.44
N LEU A 181 18.87 -12.56 1.36
CA LEU A 181 19.21 -13.03 0.02
C LEU A 181 20.48 -12.35 -0.50
N ALA A 182 21.46 -13.15 -0.93
CA ALA A 182 22.71 -12.65 -1.49
C ALA A 182 22.55 -12.14 -2.93
N PRO A 183 23.17 -10.99 -3.29
CA PRO A 183 23.26 -10.53 -4.66
C PRO A 183 24.27 -11.39 -5.43
N LEU A 184 23.75 -12.34 -6.20
CA LEU A 184 24.53 -13.27 -7.02
C LEU A 184 24.18 -13.08 -8.50
N PRO A 185 25.06 -13.44 -9.44
CA PRO A 185 24.76 -13.30 -10.88
C PRO A 185 23.44 -13.97 -11.28
N GLU A 186 23.15 -15.16 -10.76
CA GLU A 186 21.91 -15.90 -11.05
C GLU A 186 20.64 -15.26 -10.44
N THR A 187 20.78 -14.32 -9.50
CA THR A 187 19.68 -13.55 -8.91
C THR A 187 19.64 -12.10 -9.37
N ALA A 188 20.56 -11.66 -10.24
CA ALA A 188 20.69 -10.26 -10.67
C ALA A 188 19.39 -9.71 -11.29
N TRP A 189 18.64 -10.54 -12.00
CA TRP A 189 17.34 -10.19 -12.58
C TRP A 189 16.30 -9.72 -11.54
N ALA A 190 16.42 -10.15 -10.28
CA ALA A 190 15.52 -9.78 -9.18
C ALA A 190 15.93 -8.48 -8.48
N ALA A 191 17.06 -7.87 -8.88
CA ALA A 191 17.57 -6.64 -8.29
C ALA A 191 16.56 -5.47 -8.25
N PRO A 192 15.74 -5.19 -9.29
CA PRO A 192 14.76 -4.10 -9.23
C PRO A 192 13.78 -4.25 -8.06
N ALA A 193 13.21 -5.45 -7.91
CA ALA A 193 12.25 -5.76 -6.85
C ALA A 193 12.90 -5.75 -5.46
N LEU A 194 14.06 -6.39 -5.32
CA LEU A 194 14.77 -6.50 -4.04
C LEU A 194 15.29 -5.15 -3.56
N ALA A 195 15.82 -4.32 -4.46
CA ALA A 195 16.24 -2.98 -4.13
C ALA A 195 15.08 -2.11 -3.66
N ARG A 196 13.89 -2.21 -4.28
CA ARG A 196 12.69 -1.49 -3.83
C ARG A 196 12.29 -1.87 -2.41
N ILE A 197 12.27 -3.17 -2.10
CA ILE A 197 11.99 -3.67 -0.74
C ILE A 197 13.03 -3.12 0.25
N LEU A 198 14.32 -3.19 -0.08
CA LEU A 198 15.40 -2.77 0.79
C LEU A 198 15.39 -1.25 1.04
N ILE A 199 15.21 -0.43 0.00
CA ILE A 199 15.13 1.03 0.11
C ILE A 199 13.92 1.43 0.95
N TYR A 200 12.76 0.82 0.70
CA TYR A 200 11.56 1.06 1.49
C TYR A 200 11.82 0.78 2.99
N ASN A 201 12.54 -0.31 3.30
CA ASN A 201 12.89 -0.70 4.67
C ASN A 201 14.17 -0.04 5.23
N LYS A 202 14.65 1.07 4.64
CA LYS A 202 15.83 1.84 5.09
C LYS A 202 17.18 1.11 4.95
N ASN A 203 17.25 -0.01 4.24
CA ASN A 203 18.47 -0.78 4.00
C ASN A 203 19.14 -0.37 2.67
N VAL A 204 19.45 0.93 2.51
CA VAL A 204 19.98 1.48 1.25
C VAL A 204 21.32 0.87 0.87
N ASP A 205 22.22 0.67 1.83
CA ASP A 205 23.54 0.06 1.58
C ASP A 205 23.41 -1.36 1.01
N ARG A 206 22.43 -2.13 1.50
CA ARG A 206 22.16 -3.47 0.98
C ARG A 206 21.53 -3.41 -0.41
N ALA A 207 20.67 -2.42 -0.68
CA ALA A 207 20.12 -2.20 -2.02
C ALA A 207 21.23 -1.85 -3.03
N GLU A 208 22.22 -1.06 -2.64
CA GLU A 208 23.36 -0.71 -3.49
C GLU A 208 24.28 -1.90 -3.80
N GLN A 209 24.30 -2.94 -2.96
CA GLN A 209 25.04 -4.17 -3.27
C GLN A 209 24.42 -4.94 -4.45
N TRP A 210 23.11 -4.80 -4.68
CA TRP A 210 22.46 -5.37 -5.87
C TRP A 210 22.90 -4.69 -7.17
N LEU A 211 23.37 -3.43 -7.11
CA LEU A 211 23.96 -2.77 -8.28
C LEU A 211 25.19 -3.53 -8.77
N LYS A 212 25.97 -4.14 -7.87
CA LYS A 212 27.17 -4.93 -8.22
C LYS A 212 26.82 -6.19 -9.02
N ALA A 213 25.67 -6.80 -8.73
CA ALA A 213 25.17 -7.95 -9.48
C ALA A 213 24.67 -7.57 -10.89
N LEU A 214 24.19 -6.32 -11.05
CA LEU A 214 23.78 -5.74 -12.33
C LEU A 214 24.96 -5.17 -13.16
N SER A 215 26.16 -5.04 -12.59
CA SER A 215 27.26 -4.29 -13.22
C SER A 215 28.34 -5.16 -13.86
N ALA A 216 27.91 -6.13 -14.68
CA ALA A 216 28.74 -6.68 -15.74
C ALA A 216 28.41 -6.02 -17.10
N GLY A 217 28.55 -4.69 -17.18
CA GLY A 217 28.73 -3.96 -18.45
C GLY A 217 27.58 -3.91 -19.46
N SER A 218 26.36 -4.35 -19.14
CA SER A 218 25.25 -4.35 -20.10
C SER A 218 24.49 -3.01 -20.13
N PRO A 219 24.37 -2.34 -21.30
CA PRO A 219 23.50 -1.16 -21.46
C PRO A 219 22.02 -1.41 -21.11
N SER A 220 21.57 -2.67 -21.06
CA SER A 220 20.21 -3.05 -20.66
C SER A 220 19.91 -2.74 -19.19
N ASP A 221 20.94 -2.70 -18.33
CA ASP A 221 20.75 -2.64 -16.88
C ASP A 221 20.80 -1.20 -16.35
N GLN A 222 21.25 -0.25 -17.20
CA GLN A 222 21.34 1.17 -16.88
C GLN A 222 20.02 1.78 -16.36
N PRO A 223 18.83 1.48 -16.91
CA PRO A 223 17.58 2.03 -16.39
C PRO A 223 17.33 1.63 -14.93
N VAL A 224 17.61 0.37 -14.58
CA VAL A 224 17.45 -0.19 -13.23
C VAL A 224 18.48 0.42 -12.28
N ILE A 225 19.74 0.51 -12.71
CA ILE A 225 20.82 1.14 -11.94
C ILE A 225 20.44 2.58 -11.57
N ASN A 226 20.01 3.37 -12.55
CA ASN A 226 19.61 4.77 -12.36
C ASN A 226 18.42 4.90 -11.40
N GLN A 227 17.46 3.97 -11.49
CA GLN A 227 16.30 3.93 -10.60
C GLN A 227 16.71 3.68 -9.15
N ILE A 228 17.51 2.65 -8.90
CA ILE A 228 17.99 2.30 -7.56
C ILE A 228 18.82 3.44 -6.96
N GLN A 229 19.67 4.10 -7.76
CA GLN A 229 20.46 5.25 -7.31
C GLN A 229 19.58 6.44 -6.92
N LEU A 230 18.58 6.79 -7.74
CA LEU A 230 17.64 7.87 -7.46
C LEU A 230 16.86 7.62 -6.17
N TYR A 231 16.25 6.44 -6.03
CA TYR A 231 15.43 6.12 -4.87
C TYR A 231 16.27 5.93 -3.60
N GLY A 232 17.48 5.39 -3.74
CA GLY A 232 18.43 5.25 -2.64
C GLY A 232 18.85 6.61 -2.08
N TRP A 233 19.18 7.57 -2.94
CA TRP A 233 19.48 8.95 -2.53
C TRP A 233 18.27 9.65 -1.91
N LEU A 234 17.08 9.52 -2.52
CA LEU A 234 15.86 10.08 -1.94
C LEU A 234 15.68 9.53 -0.53
N ARG A 235 15.88 8.24 -0.28
CA ARG A 235 15.77 7.67 1.07
C ARG A 235 16.85 8.18 2.03
N ASP A 236 18.11 8.06 1.64
CA ASP A 236 19.28 8.33 2.47
C ASP A 236 20.31 9.20 1.73
N PRO A 237 20.13 10.53 1.76
CA PRO A 237 20.94 11.45 0.97
C PRO A 237 22.35 11.60 1.55
N THR A 238 23.36 11.18 0.79
CA THR A 238 24.78 11.40 1.09
C THR A 238 25.46 12.12 -0.09
N PRO A 239 26.59 12.82 0.12
CA PRO A 239 27.32 13.47 -0.98
C PRO A 239 27.68 12.51 -2.12
N ALA A 240 28.11 11.29 -1.78
CA ALA A 240 28.46 10.25 -2.75
C ALA A 240 27.24 9.73 -3.56
N ARG A 241 26.04 9.75 -2.98
CA ARG A 241 24.80 9.41 -3.70
C ARG A 241 24.30 10.56 -4.55
N ALA A 242 24.38 11.79 -4.04
CA ALA A 242 23.95 12.99 -4.77
C ALA A 242 24.68 13.14 -6.13
N GLN A 243 25.98 12.87 -6.16
CA GLN A 243 26.77 12.89 -7.41
C GLN A 243 26.26 11.88 -8.45
N ARG A 244 25.87 10.67 -8.02
CA ARG A 244 25.36 9.62 -8.92
C ARG A 244 23.95 9.93 -9.43
N VAL A 245 23.12 10.59 -8.61
CA VAL A 245 21.74 10.94 -8.98
C VAL A 245 21.69 11.93 -10.13
N GLN A 246 22.60 12.91 -10.19
CA GLN A 246 22.61 13.85 -11.31
C GLN A 246 22.77 13.12 -12.65
N GLY A 247 23.72 12.19 -12.75
CA GLY A 247 23.90 11.35 -13.93
C GLY A 247 22.69 10.46 -14.25
N ALA A 248 22.00 9.95 -13.22
CA ALA A 248 20.78 9.17 -13.39
C ALA A 248 19.61 10.00 -13.95
N LEU A 249 19.44 11.24 -13.47
CA LEU A 249 18.43 12.18 -13.94
C LEU A 249 18.75 12.69 -15.36
N ASP A 250 20.01 13.00 -15.63
CA ASP A 250 20.47 13.44 -16.96
C ASP A 250 20.27 12.32 -17.98
N TRP A 251 20.64 11.08 -17.65
CA TRP A 251 20.38 9.92 -18.52
C TRP A 251 18.89 9.76 -18.81
N LEU A 252 18.02 9.93 -17.80
CA LEU A 252 16.58 9.77 -17.96
C LEU A 252 16.01 10.85 -18.90
N ALA A 253 16.44 12.10 -18.72
CA ALA A 253 16.04 13.23 -19.56
C ALA A 253 16.52 13.08 -21.00
N ASP A 254 17.79 12.72 -21.20
CA ASP A 254 18.40 12.53 -22.52
C ASP A 254 17.77 11.36 -23.28
N THR A 255 17.50 10.25 -22.57
CA THR A 255 16.90 9.04 -23.16
C THR A 255 15.45 9.29 -23.58
N ALA A 256 14.71 10.11 -22.84
CA ALA A 256 13.36 10.52 -23.21
C ALA A 256 13.32 11.43 -24.45
N ALA A 257 14.31 12.31 -24.59
CA ALA A 257 14.41 13.28 -25.68
C ALA A 257 14.86 12.66 -27.01
N LYS A 258 15.72 11.63 -26.98
CA LYS A 258 16.36 11.05 -28.17
C LYS A 258 15.66 9.77 -28.64
N PRO A 259 15.53 9.51 -29.96
CA PRO A 259 15.09 8.21 -30.47
C PRO A 259 16.02 7.08 -29.99
N GLY A 260 15.45 5.97 -29.53
CA GLY A 260 16.24 4.83 -29.06
C GLY A 260 15.39 3.78 -28.34
N PRO A 261 15.97 2.60 -28.05
CA PRO A 261 15.25 1.46 -27.48
C PRO A 261 14.64 1.75 -26.10
N ASN A 262 15.26 2.64 -25.31
CA ASN A 262 14.81 2.98 -23.96
C ASN A 262 13.91 4.23 -23.90
N ARG A 263 13.59 4.87 -25.03
CA ARG A 263 12.83 6.13 -25.05
C ARG A 263 11.45 5.99 -24.41
N ALA A 264 10.72 4.94 -24.77
CA ALA A 264 9.37 4.69 -24.24
C ALA A 264 9.39 4.46 -22.72
N LEU A 265 10.38 3.69 -22.24
CA LEU A 265 10.59 3.47 -20.81
C LEU A 265 10.93 4.76 -20.08
N ALA A 266 11.85 5.57 -20.61
CA ALA A 266 12.25 6.84 -20.02
C ALA A 266 11.09 7.84 -19.96
N ASN A 267 10.29 7.95 -21.02
CA ASN A 267 9.08 8.78 -21.02
C ASN A 267 8.07 8.32 -19.97
N ARG A 268 7.76 7.02 -19.91
CA ARG A 268 6.84 6.45 -18.91
C ARG A 268 7.29 6.76 -17.49
N ARG A 269 8.59 6.58 -17.22
CA ARG A 269 9.18 6.90 -15.92
C ARG A 269 9.09 8.40 -15.61
N LEU A 270 9.43 9.28 -16.54
CA LEU A 270 9.32 10.73 -16.32
C LEU A 270 7.88 11.19 -16.10
N THR A 271 6.91 10.66 -16.84
CA THR A 271 5.49 10.96 -16.65
C THR A 271 5.01 10.62 -15.24
N HIS A 272 5.53 9.54 -14.66
CA HIS A 272 5.13 9.09 -13.33
C HIS A 272 5.96 9.72 -12.20
N GLU A 273 7.28 9.73 -12.34
CA GLU A 273 8.23 10.19 -11.30
C GLU A 273 8.39 11.71 -11.30
N GLY A 274 8.31 12.37 -12.46
CA GLY A 274 8.58 13.80 -12.64
C GLY A 274 7.79 14.73 -11.71
N PRO A 275 6.45 14.58 -11.60
CA PRO A 275 5.63 15.43 -10.73
C PRO A 275 5.98 15.23 -9.24
N VAL A 276 6.24 13.99 -8.85
CA VAL A 276 6.59 13.61 -7.47
C VAL A 276 7.97 14.17 -7.11
N LEU A 277 8.95 14.05 -8.01
CA LEU A 277 10.29 14.61 -7.84
C LEU A 277 10.25 16.14 -7.75
N ALA A 278 9.47 16.79 -8.61
CA ALA A 278 9.29 18.24 -8.58
C ALA A 278 8.62 18.71 -7.27
N ALA A 279 7.62 17.97 -6.78
CA ALA A 279 6.96 18.25 -5.50
C ALA A 279 7.91 18.11 -4.30
N LEU A 280 8.94 17.28 -4.40
CA LEU A 280 10.05 17.17 -3.44
C LEU A 280 11.14 18.22 -3.63
N GLU A 281 10.98 19.18 -4.56
CA GLU A 281 12.00 20.17 -4.94
C GLU A 281 13.29 19.55 -5.52
N VAL A 282 13.18 18.38 -6.14
CA VAL A 282 14.29 17.84 -6.94
C VAL A 282 14.35 18.58 -8.26
N THR A 283 15.49 19.22 -8.55
CA THR A 283 15.71 19.93 -9.80
C THR A 283 15.81 18.93 -10.96
N LEU A 284 14.77 18.88 -11.79
CA LEU A 284 14.79 18.11 -13.03
C LEU A 284 15.68 18.79 -14.08
N PRO A 285 16.45 18.03 -14.89
CA PRO A 285 17.19 18.57 -16.02
C PRO A 285 16.27 19.31 -17.02
N PRO A 286 16.77 20.33 -17.76
CA PRO A 286 15.95 21.11 -18.69
C PRO A 286 15.18 20.28 -19.71
N ALA A 287 15.79 19.23 -20.25
CA ALA A 287 15.17 18.30 -21.21
C ALA A 287 13.99 17.48 -20.62
N ALA A 288 13.87 17.41 -19.29
CA ALA A 288 12.79 16.75 -18.56
C ALA A 288 11.86 17.75 -17.84
N SER A 289 11.94 19.06 -18.12
CA SER A 289 11.11 20.08 -17.48
C SER A 289 9.61 19.88 -17.71
N TRP A 290 9.21 19.34 -18.87
CA TRP A 290 7.83 18.97 -19.19
C TRP A 290 7.24 17.95 -18.21
N ALA A 291 8.08 17.12 -17.60
CA ALA A 291 7.65 16.04 -16.72
C ALA A 291 7.12 16.54 -15.37
N ARG A 292 7.32 17.81 -15.04
CA ARG A 292 6.82 18.42 -13.79
C ARG A 292 5.30 18.44 -13.71
N ASP A 293 4.66 18.68 -14.85
CA ASP A 293 3.21 18.80 -14.98
C ASP A 293 2.61 17.62 -15.75
N ALA A 294 3.41 16.58 -16.01
CA ALA A 294 2.93 15.36 -16.63
C ALA A 294 1.98 14.62 -15.68
N ASP A 295 1.06 13.85 -16.24
CA ASP A 295 0.14 13.07 -15.43
C ASP A 295 0.10 11.62 -15.89
N SER A 296 0.10 10.71 -14.93
CA SER A 296 0.05 9.27 -15.16
C SER A 296 -1.33 8.71 -14.87
N PRO A 297 -1.77 7.65 -15.58
CA PRO A 297 -2.94 6.88 -15.18
C PRO A 297 -2.82 6.43 -13.72
N GLY A 298 -3.95 6.47 -13.01
CA GLY A 298 -4.10 6.04 -11.63
C GLY A 298 -5.57 5.72 -11.35
N ILE A 299 -5.90 5.40 -10.10
CA ILE A 299 -7.31 5.16 -9.73
C ILE A 299 -8.15 6.40 -10.10
N ALA A 300 -9.21 6.17 -10.87
CA ALA A 300 -10.22 7.18 -11.14
C ALA A 300 -10.92 7.47 -9.83
N LEU A 301 -10.89 8.73 -9.43
CA LEU A 301 -11.40 9.14 -8.14
C LEU A 301 -12.91 9.45 -8.29
N ASP A 302 -13.73 8.90 -7.41
CA ASP A 302 -15.22 8.93 -7.47
C ASP A 302 -15.87 10.27 -7.03
N THR A 303 -15.07 11.28 -6.69
CA THR A 303 -15.54 12.55 -6.08
C THR A 303 -15.21 13.78 -6.93
N ASP A 304 -15.71 14.96 -6.55
CA ASP A 304 -15.34 16.22 -7.23
C ASP A 304 -13.93 16.68 -6.84
N HIS A 305 -12.93 16.30 -7.65
CA HIS A 305 -11.50 16.59 -7.43
C HIS A 305 -11.19 18.06 -7.32
N GLY A 306 -11.87 18.88 -8.12
CA GLY A 306 -11.59 20.31 -8.15
C GLY A 306 -11.83 20.94 -6.79
N ALA A 307 -12.96 20.58 -6.16
CA ALA A 307 -13.34 21.10 -4.85
C ALA A 307 -12.39 20.63 -3.74
N ILE A 308 -12.03 19.33 -3.70
CA ILE A 308 -11.15 18.80 -2.65
C ILE A 308 -9.72 19.32 -2.82
N GLN A 309 -9.22 19.40 -4.06
CA GLN A 309 -7.91 19.96 -4.34
C GLN A 309 -7.84 21.44 -3.92
N GLN A 310 -8.86 22.23 -4.28
CA GLN A 310 -8.96 23.64 -3.87
C GLN A 310 -9.04 23.77 -2.35
N ALA A 311 -9.84 22.92 -1.67
CA ALA A 311 -9.93 22.90 -0.21
C ALA A 311 -8.57 22.61 0.44
N MET A 312 -7.80 21.67 -0.11
CA MET A 312 -6.46 21.35 0.37
C MET A 312 -5.47 22.51 0.16
N GLU A 313 -5.49 23.16 -1.00
CA GLU A 313 -4.64 24.33 -1.29
C GLU A 313 -4.95 25.50 -0.33
N MET A 314 -6.24 25.76 -0.08
CA MET A 314 -6.66 26.76 0.91
C MET A 314 -6.23 26.38 2.33
N ALA A 315 -6.41 25.13 2.73
CA ALA A 315 -5.99 24.64 4.05
C ALA A 315 -4.47 24.76 4.23
N ALA A 316 -3.70 24.40 3.20
CA ALA A 316 -2.25 24.55 3.20
C ALA A 316 -1.83 26.03 3.31
N GLY A 317 -2.49 26.94 2.57
CA GLY A 317 -2.24 28.38 2.64
C GLY A 317 -2.55 28.99 4.01
N ARG A 318 -3.49 28.41 4.77
CA ARG A 318 -3.80 28.79 6.16
C ARG A 318 -2.92 28.11 7.21
N GLY A 319 -2.10 27.13 6.84
CA GLY A 319 -1.34 26.31 7.79
C GLY A 319 -2.20 25.29 8.57
N ALA A 320 -3.40 24.97 8.10
CA ALA A 320 -4.34 24.06 8.77
C ALA A 320 -3.93 22.59 8.54
N SER A 321 -2.93 22.11 9.28
CA SER A 321 -2.34 20.77 9.10
C SER A 321 -3.36 19.62 9.19
N GLY A 322 -4.32 19.69 10.11
CA GLY A 322 -5.37 18.68 10.25
C GLY A 322 -6.28 18.57 9.02
N GLU A 323 -6.69 19.70 8.45
CA GLU A 323 -7.48 19.75 7.21
C GLU A 323 -6.68 19.26 6.01
N VAL A 324 -5.38 19.59 5.94
CA VAL A 324 -4.49 19.07 4.88
C VAL A 324 -4.38 17.55 4.95
N ILE A 325 -4.20 16.98 6.15
CA ILE A 325 -4.13 15.52 6.34
C ILE A 325 -5.45 14.85 5.94
N LEU A 326 -6.59 15.43 6.33
CA LEU A 326 -7.90 14.88 6.00
C LEU A 326 -8.15 14.89 4.49
N ASN A 327 -7.91 16.03 3.83
CA ASN A 327 -8.07 16.15 2.38
C ASN A 327 -7.09 15.24 1.62
N ALA A 328 -5.86 15.08 2.12
CA ALA A 328 -4.90 14.13 1.56
C ALA A 328 -5.41 12.68 1.65
N ALA A 329 -5.99 12.28 2.78
CA ALA A 329 -6.56 10.94 2.96
C ALA A 329 -7.73 10.69 1.99
N ILE A 330 -8.57 11.71 1.77
CA ILE A 330 -9.69 11.66 0.82
C ILE A 330 -9.17 11.54 -0.61
N LEU A 331 -8.20 12.37 -1.02
CA LEU A 331 -7.61 12.35 -2.36
C LEU A 331 -6.88 11.04 -2.68
N LEU A 332 -6.34 10.36 -1.66
CA LEU A 332 -5.69 9.06 -1.81
C LEU A 332 -6.65 7.87 -1.65
N GLN A 333 -7.91 8.11 -1.28
CA GLN A 333 -8.99 7.12 -1.11
C GLN A 333 -8.62 5.89 -0.25
N GLY A 334 -7.67 6.04 0.67
CA GLY A 334 -7.14 4.90 1.45
C GLY A 334 -6.40 3.83 0.65
N GLN A 335 -6.15 4.03 -0.65
CA GLN A 335 -5.42 3.10 -1.54
C GLN A 335 -3.91 3.40 -1.61
N GLY A 336 -3.47 4.50 -0.97
CA GLY A 336 -2.05 4.88 -0.88
C GLY A 336 -1.53 5.66 -2.09
N ALA A 337 -0.33 6.23 -1.95
CA ALA A 337 0.21 7.14 -2.96
C ALA A 337 0.73 6.44 -4.23
N ALA A 338 1.01 5.14 -4.15
CA ALA A 338 1.37 4.32 -5.30
C ALA A 338 0.19 4.10 -6.26
N ALA A 339 -1.04 4.13 -5.75
CA ALA A 339 -2.27 3.90 -6.51
C ALA A 339 -2.78 5.16 -7.24
N ALA A 340 -2.49 6.33 -6.68
CA ALA A 340 -2.97 7.61 -7.16
C ALA A 340 -2.28 8.06 -8.46
N ARG A 341 -2.94 8.99 -9.17
CA ARG A 341 -2.34 9.72 -10.30
C ARG A 341 -1.14 10.53 -9.82
N SER A 342 -0.09 10.63 -10.63
CA SER A 342 1.16 11.30 -10.24
C SER A 342 0.92 12.76 -9.82
N GLN A 343 -0.01 13.46 -10.48
CA GLN A 343 -0.34 14.85 -10.14
C GLN A 343 -1.11 14.99 -8.80
N VAL A 344 -1.97 14.03 -8.47
CA VAL A 344 -2.66 13.98 -7.17
C VAL A 344 -1.64 13.78 -6.06
N THR A 345 -0.74 12.81 -6.22
CA THR A 345 0.36 12.56 -5.29
C THR A 345 1.27 13.78 -5.13
N ALA A 346 1.65 14.44 -6.23
CA ALA A 346 2.47 15.66 -6.20
C ALA A 346 1.78 16.81 -5.45
N THR A 347 0.47 16.95 -5.60
CA THR A 347 -0.32 17.98 -4.92
C THR A 347 -0.39 17.71 -3.42
N VAL A 348 -0.64 16.46 -3.02
CA VAL A 348 -0.61 16.05 -1.60
C VAL A 348 0.78 16.31 -0.98
N ILE A 349 1.86 15.93 -1.67
CA ILE A 349 3.24 16.16 -1.20
C ILE A 349 3.51 17.65 -0.98
N ARG A 350 3.14 18.51 -1.94
CA ARG A 350 3.31 19.98 -1.80
C ARG A 350 2.53 20.53 -0.62
N ALA A 351 1.26 20.12 -0.46
CA ALA A 351 0.41 20.56 0.64
C ALA A 351 0.97 20.16 2.01
N LEU A 352 1.42 18.90 2.17
CA LEU A 352 2.07 18.41 3.39
C LEU A 352 3.34 19.22 3.72
N ARG A 353 4.17 19.50 2.71
CA ARG A 353 5.39 20.30 2.90
C ARG A 353 5.08 21.74 3.31
N ALA A 354 4.02 22.35 2.76
CA ALA A 354 3.57 23.70 3.09
C ALA A 354 3.15 23.83 4.57
N VAL A 355 2.62 22.76 5.17
CA VAL A 355 2.27 22.70 6.61
C VAL A 355 3.37 22.06 7.48
N ASN A 356 4.62 22.07 7.00
CA ASN A 356 5.82 21.58 7.70
C ASN A 356 5.88 20.06 7.97
N LEU A 357 5.07 19.25 7.27
CA LEU A 357 5.10 17.78 7.31
C LEU A 357 6.06 17.20 6.25
N LYS A 358 7.32 17.65 6.29
CA LYS A 358 8.32 17.31 5.27
C LYS A 358 8.73 15.83 5.32
N HIS A 359 8.76 15.23 6.50
CA HIS A 359 9.11 13.82 6.67
C HIS A 359 8.04 12.89 6.10
N GLU A 360 6.77 13.20 6.35
CA GLU A 360 5.60 12.50 5.86
C GLU A 360 5.49 12.64 4.35
N ALA A 361 5.66 13.85 3.83
CA ALA A 361 5.67 14.11 2.39
C ALA A 361 6.76 13.30 1.67
N LYS A 362 7.96 13.22 2.26
CA LYS A 362 9.07 12.41 1.74
C LYS A 362 8.77 10.91 1.80
N ALA A 363 8.18 10.43 2.90
CA ALA A 363 7.79 9.03 3.05
C ALA A 363 6.73 8.63 2.02
N LEU A 364 5.73 9.48 1.81
CA LEU A 364 4.65 9.29 0.84
C LEU A 364 5.18 9.30 -0.61
N ALA A 365 6.10 10.22 -0.91
CA ALA A 365 6.75 10.27 -2.22
C ALA A 365 7.56 9.00 -2.51
N LEU A 366 8.32 8.51 -1.53
CA LEU A 366 9.05 7.26 -1.65
C LEU A 366 8.10 6.08 -1.85
N GLU A 367 6.98 6.03 -1.14
CA GLU A 367 5.95 5.03 -1.35
C GLU A 367 5.40 5.05 -2.78
N ALA A 368 5.10 6.23 -3.33
CA ALA A 368 4.62 6.36 -4.70
C ALA A 368 5.65 5.85 -5.71
N LEU A 369 6.87 6.36 -5.63
CA LEU A 369 7.97 6.01 -6.54
C LEU A 369 8.33 4.52 -6.46
N LEU A 370 8.43 3.99 -5.24
CA LEU A 370 8.77 2.59 -5.01
C LEU A 370 7.59 1.67 -5.28
N GLY A 371 6.33 2.12 -5.23
CA GLY A 371 5.16 1.27 -5.45
C GLY A 371 4.73 1.17 -6.91
N ALA A 372 5.09 2.16 -7.74
CA ALA A 372 4.63 2.23 -9.12
C ALA A 372 5.59 1.63 -10.16
N ALA A 373 6.84 1.36 -9.79
CA ALA A 373 7.81 0.73 -10.67
C ALA A 373 7.26 -0.62 -11.16
N ASP A 374 7.03 -0.78 -12.46
CA ASP A 374 6.51 -1.98 -13.12
C ASP A 374 5.02 -2.28 -12.90
N ARG A 375 4.12 -1.35 -13.27
CA ARG A 375 2.78 -1.78 -13.72
C ARG A 375 2.88 -2.35 -15.15
N PRO A 376 2.75 -3.67 -15.37
CA PRO A 376 2.51 -4.19 -16.71
C PRO A 376 1.10 -3.77 -17.13
N GLY A 377 0.95 -3.04 -18.23
CA GLY A 377 -0.37 -2.66 -18.77
C GLY A 377 -0.67 -1.16 -18.83
N GLY A 378 0.30 -0.36 -19.27
CA GLY A 378 0.08 0.97 -19.81
C GLY A 378 0.65 1.07 -21.21
#